data_AF-A0A9C8WUI2-F1
#
_entry.id   AF-A0A9C8WUI2-F1
#
_cell.length_a   1.000
_cell.length_b   1.000
_cell.length_c   1.000
_cell.angle_alpha   90.00
_cell.angle_beta   90.00
_cell.angle_gamma   90.00
#
_symmetry.space_group_name_H-M   'P 1'
#
loop_
_entity.id
_entity.type
_entity.pdbx_description
1 polymer ?
#
loop_
_entity_poly.entity_id
_entity_poly.type
_entity_poly.pdbx_seq_one_letter_code
_entity_poly.pdbx_strand_id
1 'polypeptide(L)'
;MQPIQGIQLIPLQSTTGKAEVTKAENGFSDLLTGMVAEVDNQQKAADTAIQEVHAGGAKNLPEAMIAMEQADISIRFMVQVRNKAMEAYQEIMRMQV
;
A
#
# COMPACT_ATOMS: atom_id res chain seq x y z
N MET A 1 18.48 -18.40 -54.88
CA MET A 1 17.51 -17.64 -54.07
C MET A 1 16.70 -18.64 -53.25
N GLN A 2 17.04 -18.79 -51.97
CA GLN A 2 16.33 -19.68 -51.05
C GLN A 2 15.16 -18.91 -50.41
N PRO A 3 13.94 -19.46 -50.28
CA PRO A 3 12.85 -18.77 -49.62
C PRO A 3 13.07 -18.76 -48.10
N ILE A 4 12.96 -17.57 -47.52
CA ILE A 4 13.03 -17.31 -46.08
C ILE A 4 11.84 -18.03 -45.43
N GLN A 5 12.14 -19.05 -44.61
CA GLN A 5 11.14 -19.76 -43.81
C GLN A 5 10.64 -18.86 -42.68
N GLY A 6 9.33 -18.92 -42.47
CA GLY A 6 8.54 -17.95 -41.73
C GLY A 6 8.92 -17.76 -40.27
N ILE A 7 8.73 -16.51 -39.83
CA ILE A 7 8.62 -16.11 -38.44
C ILE A 7 7.49 -16.94 -37.81
N GLN A 8 7.83 -17.85 -36.91
CA GLN A 8 6.84 -18.52 -36.06
C GLN A 8 6.28 -17.46 -35.10
N LEU A 9 5.01 -17.11 -35.30
CA LEU A 9 4.22 -16.34 -34.35
C LEU A 9 4.07 -17.18 -33.08
N ILE A 10 4.68 -16.74 -32.00
CA ILE A 10 4.43 -17.28 -30.66
C ILE A 10 2.93 -17.11 -30.40
N PRO A 11 2.17 -18.18 -30.11
CA PRO A 11 0.77 -18.01 -29.72
C PRO A 11 0.76 -17.25 -28.38
N LEU A 12 0.11 -16.09 -28.38
CA LEU A 12 -0.29 -15.42 -27.15
C LEU A 12 -1.19 -16.38 -26.38
N GLN A 13 -0.60 -17.05 -25.41
CA GLN A 13 -1.31 -17.86 -24.44
C GLN A 13 -2.09 -16.88 -23.57
N SER A 14 -3.37 -16.73 -23.90
CA SER A 14 -4.35 -16.07 -23.05
C SER A 14 -4.30 -16.75 -21.69
N THR A 15 -3.61 -16.15 -20.72
CA THR A 15 -3.80 -16.46 -19.32
C THR A 15 -5.15 -15.89 -18.90
N THR A 16 -6.22 -16.46 -19.46
CA THR A 16 -7.52 -16.49 -18.82
C THR A 16 -7.38 -17.41 -17.62
N GLY A 17 -6.68 -16.92 -16.61
CA GLY A 17 -6.82 -17.40 -15.25
C GLY A 17 -8.28 -17.17 -14.91
N LYS A 18 -9.06 -18.26 -14.95
CA LYS A 18 -10.27 -18.38 -14.15
C LYS A 18 -9.91 -17.90 -12.75
N ALA A 19 -10.28 -16.67 -12.42
CA ALA A 19 -10.58 -16.32 -11.04
C ALA A 19 -11.87 -17.07 -10.73
N GLU A 20 -11.73 -18.38 -10.45
CA GLU A 20 -12.70 -19.09 -9.64
C GLU A 20 -12.78 -18.29 -8.35
N VAL A 21 -13.90 -17.57 -8.20
CA VAL A 21 -14.34 -17.01 -6.93
C VAL A 21 -14.59 -18.23 -6.06
N THR A 22 -13.52 -18.75 -5.45
CA THR A 22 -13.58 -19.67 -4.34
C THR A 22 -14.36 -18.96 -3.26
N LYS A 23 -15.62 -19.36 -3.14
CA LYS A 23 -16.53 -19.15 -2.04
C LYS A 23 -15.73 -19.09 -0.73
N ALA A 24 -15.46 -17.87 -0.26
CA ALA A 24 -14.83 -17.64 1.03
C ALA A 24 -15.88 -17.94 2.10
N GLU A 25 -15.95 -19.22 2.50
CA GLU A 25 -16.71 -19.65 3.69
C GLU A 25 -15.98 -19.27 4.99
N ASN A 26 -14.76 -18.74 4.89
CA ASN A 26 -13.96 -18.20 5.99
C ASN A 26 -14.01 -16.68 5.92
N GLY A 27 -15.04 -16.14 6.58
CA GLY A 27 -15.52 -14.78 6.42
C GLY A 27 -14.59 -13.71 6.97
N PHE A 28 -15.05 -12.47 6.82
CA PHE A 28 -14.46 -11.23 7.32
C PHE A 28 -13.82 -11.31 8.72
N SER A 29 -14.31 -12.19 9.60
CA SER A 29 -13.73 -12.47 10.92
C SER A 29 -12.29 -13.01 10.83
N ASP A 30 -12.00 -13.95 9.93
CA ASP A 30 -10.65 -14.51 9.78
C ASP A 30 -9.68 -13.49 9.20
N LEU A 31 -10.17 -12.63 8.30
CA LEU A 31 -9.41 -11.49 7.79
C LEU A 31 -9.09 -10.49 8.90
N LEU A 32 -10.07 -10.19 9.75
CA LEU A 32 -9.89 -9.28 10.89
C LEU A 32 -8.93 -9.86 11.93
N THR A 33 -9.04 -11.16 12.24
CA THR A 33 -8.11 -11.86 13.14
C THR A 33 -6.69 -11.88 12.56
N GLY A 34 -6.53 -12.09 11.25
CA GLY A 34 -5.24 -11.99 10.57
C GLY A 34 -4.65 -10.58 10.64
N MET A 35 -5.46 -9.54 10.47
CA MET A 35 -5.03 -8.15 10.60
C MET A 35 -4.59 -7.80 12.02
N VAL A 36 -5.31 -8.26 13.05
CA VAL A 36 -4.93 -8.03 14.45
C VAL A 36 -3.61 -8.73 14.78
N ALA A 37 -3.40 -9.96 14.30
CA ALA A 37 -2.14 -10.67 14.47
C ALA A 37 -0.97 -9.98 13.76
N GLU A 38 -1.20 -9.42 12.58
CA GLU A 38 -0.22 -8.66 11.83
C GLU A 38 0.21 -7.37 12.55
N VAL A 39 -0.74 -6.66 13.16
CA VAL A 39 -0.44 -5.46 13.97
C VAL A 39 0.39 -5.80 15.20
N ASP A 40 0.10 -6.89 15.92
CA ASP A 40 0.90 -7.33 17.07
C ASP A 40 2.36 -7.64 16.67
N ASN A 41 2.54 -8.25 15.50
CA ASN A 41 3.86 -8.57 14.98
C ASN A 41 4.64 -7.31 14.57
N GLN A 42 3.96 -6.35 13.93
CA GLN A 42 4.55 -5.04 13.59
C GLN A 42 4.90 -4.22 14.84
N GLN A 43 4.10 -4.30 15.90
CA GLN A 43 4.38 -3.65 17.19
C GLN A 43 5.70 -4.17 17.81
N LYS A 44 5.89 -5.50 17.83
CA LYS A 44 7.13 -6.12 18.34
C LYS A 44 8.37 -5.78 17.49
N ALA A 45 8.19 -5.72 16.17
CA ALA A 45 9.26 -5.30 15.27
C ALA A 45 9.64 -3.82 15.50
N ALA A 46 8.66 -2.96 15.73
CA ALA A 46 8.88 -1.56 16.08
C ALA A 46 9.60 -1.40 17.43
N ASP A 47 9.22 -2.16 18.46
CA ASP A 47 9.90 -2.12 19.76
C ASP A 47 11.38 -2.54 19.63
N THR A 48 11.67 -3.54 18.79
CA THR A 48 13.05 -3.97 18.49
C THR A 48 13.81 -2.89 17.75
N ALA A 49 13.20 -2.26 16.74
CA ALA A 49 13.81 -1.17 15.97
C ALA A 49 14.05 0.07 16.86
N ILE A 50 13.17 0.37 17.81
CA ILE A 50 13.35 1.48 18.76
C ILE A 50 14.52 1.19 19.72
N GLN A 51 14.71 -0.06 20.13
CA GLN A 51 15.89 -0.45 20.91
C GLN A 51 17.20 -0.29 20.10
N GLU A 52 17.19 -0.59 18.80
CA GLU A 52 18.34 -0.37 17.93
C GLU A 52 18.61 1.13 17.65
N VAL A 53 17.58 1.96 17.54
CA VAL A 53 17.72 3.41 17.28
C VAL A 53 18.29 4.18 18.47
N HIS A 54 18.01 3.75 19.70
CA HIS A 54 18.62 4.34 20.91
C HIS A 54 20.14 4.10 21.01
N ALA A 55 20.75 3.24 20.17
CA ALA A 55 22.16 2.90 20.20
C ALA A 55 23.12 3.90 19.50
N GLY A 56 22.64 5.05 19.00
CA GLY A 56 23.51 6.24 18.79
C GLY A 56 23.53 6.89 17.41
N GLY A 57 22.42 7.51 16.99
CA GLY A 57 22.31 8.21 15.69
C GLY A 57 22.51 9.74 15.70
N ALA A 58 23.40 10.31 16.52
CA ALA A 58 23.60 11.77 16.60
C ALA A 58 24.52 12.36 15.49
N LYS A 59 24.43 11.87 14.24
CA LYS A 59 25.30 12.31 13.12
C LYS A 59 24.63 13.16 12.04
N ASN A 60 23.31 13.33 12.08
CA ASN A 60 22.57 13.66 10.86
C ASN A 60 21.72 14.95 10.97
N LEU A 61 22.24 16.04 11.57
CA LEU A 61 21.48 17.30 11.71
C LEU A 61 20.89 17.84 10.38
N PRO A 62 21.62 17.84 9.24
CA PRO A 62 21.04 18.22 7.95
C PRO A 62 19.94 17.27 7.46
N GLU A 63 20.09 15.96 7.72
CA GLU A 63 19.09 14.95 7.37
C GLU A 63 17.83 15.09 8.23
N ALA A 64 17.98 15.42 9.52
CA ALA A 64 16.87 15.73 10.41
C ALA A 64 16.11 16.97 9.92
N MET A 65 16.80 18.01 9.45
CA MET A 65 16.14 19.18 8.84
C MET A 65 15.38 18.83 7.56
N ILE A 66 15.95 17.98 6.69
CA ILE A 66 15.27 17.50 5.48
C ILE A 66 14.03 16.67 5.84
N ALA A 67 14.15 15.76 6.80
CA ALA A 67 13.04 14.94 7.28
C ALA A 67 11.92 15.80 7.89
N MET A 68 12.28 16.86 8.63
CA MET A 68 11.32 17.84 9.17
C MET A 68 10.56 18.57 8.05
N GLU A 69 11.26 19.03 7.01
CA GLU A 69 10.63 19.73 5.88
C GLU A 69 9.71 18.78 5.09
N GLN A 70 10.15 17.54 4.86
CA GLN A 70 9.34 16.52 4.19
C GLN A 70 8.10 16.16 5.01
N ALA A 71 8.21 16.09 6.34
CA ALA A 71 7.08 15.85 7.23
C ALA A 71 6.06 16.99 7.16
N ASP A 72 6.52 18.25 7.16
CA ASP A 72 5.64 19.41 7.06
C ASP A 72 4.85 19.43 5.74
N ILE A 73 5.50 19.18 4.61
CA ILE A 73 4.85 19.08 3.29
C ILE A 73 3.81 17.94 3.29
N SER A 74 4.18 16.79 3.88
CA SER A 74 3.31 15.61 3.95
C SER A 74 2.06 15.85 4.80
N ILE A 75 2.19 16.57 5.92
CA ILE A 75 1.07 16.97 6.79
C ILE A 75 0.12 17.89 6.02
N ARG A 76 0.66 18.92 5.34
CA ARG A 76 -0.16 19.84 4.52
C ARG A 76 -0.93 19.09 3.43
N PHE A 77 -0.27 18.16 2.74
CA PHE A 77 -0.90 17.31 1.73
C PHE A 77 -2.02 16.44 2.35
N MET A 78 -1.78 15.83 3.50
CA MET A 78 -2.76 14.98 4.17
C MET A 78 -4.01 15.77 4.59
N VAL A 79 -3.86 17.02 5.02
CA VAL A 79 -5.00 17.91 5.30
C VAL A 79 -5.83 18.16 4.03
N GLN A 80 -5.17 18.38 2.89
CA GLN A 80 -5.88 18.54 1.61
C GLN A 80 -6.62 17.27 1.19
N VAL A 81 -5.97 16.10 1.34
CA VAL A 81 -6.60 14.79 1.07
C VAL A 81 -7.80 14.56 1.99
N ARG A 82 -7.68 14.87 3.29
CA ARG A 82 -8.79 14.80 4.25
C ARG A 82 -9.95 15.68 3.80
N ASN A 83 -9.68 16.93 3.44
CA ASN A 83 -10.72 17.84 2.97
C ASN A 83 -11.39 17.31 1.70
N LYS A 84 -10.62 16.75 0.76
CA LYS A 84 -11.17 16.20 -0.47
C LYS A 84 -11.99 14.94 -0.25
N ALA A 85 -11.59 14.09 0.69
CA ALA A 85 -12.35 12.92 1.10
C ALA A 85 -13.69 13.31 1.77
N MET A 86 -13.68 14.35 2.61
CA MET A 86 -14.90 14.91 3.22
C MET A 86 -15.85 15.50 2.16
N GLU A 87 -15.32 16.25 1.19
CA GLU A 87 -16.10 16.75 0.04
C GLU A 87 -16.72 15.61 -0.76
N ALA A 88 -15.93 14.58 -1.09
CA ALA A 88 -16.42 13.42 -1.84
C ALA A 88 -17.51 12.66 -1.08
N TYR A 89 -17.37 12.54 0.25
CA TYR A 89 -18.40 11.94 1.09
C TYR A 89 -19.70 12.76 1.08
N GLN A 90 -19.60 14.08 1.23
CA GLN A 90 -20.75 14.98 1.17
C GLN A 90 -21.45 14.93 -0.20
N GLU A 91 -20.69 14.85 -1.28
CA GLU A 91 -21.23 14.77 -2.64
C GLU A 91 -22.00 13.46 -2.87
N ILE A 92 -21.47 12.32 -2.41
CA ILE A 92 -22.17 11.02 -2.48
C ILE A 92 -23.49 11.07 -1.69
N MET A 93 -23.50 11.72 -0.51
CA MET A 93 -24.73 11.88 0.26
C MET A 93 -25.76 12.78 -0.42
N ARG A 94 -25.33 13.84 -1.12
CA ARG A 94 -26.23 14.70 -1.91
C ARG A 94 -26.82 14.00 -3.13
N MET A 95 -26.18 12.96 -3.65
CA MET A 95 -26.73 12.15 -4.75
C MET A 95 -27.76 11.11 -4.29
N GLN A 96 -27.77 10.73 -3.01
CA GLN A 96 -28.62 9.65 -2.48
C GLN A 96 -29.95 10.11 -1.85
N VAL A 97 -30.25 11.41 -1.85
CA VAL A 97 -31.56 11.95 -1.43
C VAL A 97 -32.46 12.30 -2.61
#